data_AF-A0A225UZH6-F1
#
_entry.id   AF-A0A225UZH6-F1
#
_cell.length_a   1.000
_cell.length_b   1.000
_cell.length_c   1.000
_cell.angle_alpha   90.00
_cell.angle_beta   90.00
_cell.angle_gamma   90.00
#
_symmetry.space_group_name_H-M   'P 1'
#
loop_
_entity.id
_entity.type
_entity.pdbx_description
1 polymer ?
#
loop_
_entity_poly.entity_id
_entity_poly.type
_entity_poly.pdbx_seq_one_letter_code
_entity_poly.pdbx_strand_id
1 'polypeptide(L)'
;MDGRLAEMMRFYATLHWGSNVRGRTTFKRRQDAARSFEGVLSCSDPVPADALTEVRRELAAAQAFLNSAEASRTVMENKLFSEQGARANAETWVQQISADRDAAHKEVKLVKSRETSLNVQISEMKAVIKSHQEMYGRSENRFQMGLRSNEILTKEVNHGHSEYLVGIQEFKKSHENLHKLFSQSDPKETTLTSKLRKRNRDLVHRVKRLEKANSARSSRLRLEDMDPEALVLMIEETLAPDSQIRRTMKAVYKIGLEDGRDHDTPADDIARAKIRFAEVRAEKQRKAEEAAAAAVFGNFLFCGDLPTTAEETEGFSSCLSSNSGREISAVIQVVDQVVVEQAIFQQAIFQQAEYSRTCS
;
A
#
# COMPACT_ATOMS: atom_id res chain seq x y z
N MET A 1 -58.54 -114.97 42.31
CA MET A 1 -57.60 -113.82 42.28
C MET A 1 -56.70 -113.95 43.49
N ASP A 2 -55.39 -114.08 43.25
CA ASP A 2 -54.39 -114.39 44.28
C ASP A 2 -54.24 -113.27 45.30
N GLY A 3 -54.18 -113.64 46.58
CA GLY A 3 -54.10 -112.71 47.72
C GLY A 3 -52.94 -111.70 47.65
N ARG A 4 -51.90 -112.00 46.85
CA ARG A 4 -50.72 -111.14 46.64
C ARG A 4 -51.05 -109.84 45.90
N LEU A 5 -51.97 -109.87 44.94
CA LEU A 5 -52.43 -108.67 44.23
C LEU A 5 -53.23 -107.76 45.17
N ALA A 6 -54.09 -108.34 46.02
CA ALA A 6 -54.88 -107.59 46.99
C ALA A 6 -54.02 -106.90 48.06
N GLU A 7 -52.87 -107.47 48.41
CA GLU A 7 -51.93 -106.90 49.38
C GLU A 7 -51.07 -105.76 48.78
N MET A 8 -50.59 -105.95 47.54
CA MET A 8 -49.87 -104.91 46.81
C MET A 8 -50.76 -103.68 46.55
N MET A 9 -52.04 -103.90 46.23
CA MET A 9 -52.99 -102.81 46.02
C MET A 9 -53.36 -102.10 47.33
N ARG A 10 -53.44 -102.82 48.46
CA ARG A 10 -53.58 -102.19 49.78
C ARG A 10 -52.38 -101.30 50.10
N PHE A 11 -51.17 -101.78 49.83
CA PHE A 11 -49.95 -101.00 50.02
C PHE A 11 -49.90 -99.74 49.14
N TYR A 12 -50.23 -99.87 47.84
CA TYR A 12 -50.29 -98.73 46.92
C TYR A 12 -51.34 -97.69 47.33
N ALA A 13 -52.53 -98.15 47.72
CA ALA A 13 -53.61 -97.28 48.16
C ALA A 13 -53.25 -96.55 49.47
N THR A 14 -52.64 -97.25 50.43
CA THR A 14 -52.12 -96.63 51.67
C THR A 14 -51.08 -95.56 51.38
N LEU A 15 -50.20 -95.74 50.39
CA LEU A 15 -49.21 -94.73 49.97
C LEU A 15 -49.84 -93.52 49.26
N HIS A 16 -50.89 -93.73 48.47
CA HIS A 16 -51.54 -92.67 47.71
C HIS A 16 -52.38 -91.72 48.59
N TRP A 17 -52.94 -92.20 49.71
CA TRP A 17 -53.74 -91.37 50.60
C TRP A 17 -52.90 -90.69 51.69
N GLY A 18 -53.06 -89.36 51.80
CA GLY A 18 -52.33 -88.52 52.75
C GLY A 18 -52.55 -88.90 54.22
N SER A 19 -51.63 -88.47 55.08
CA SER A 19 -51.58 -88.81 56.51
C SER A 19 -52.89 -88.58 57.27
N ASN A 20 -53.71 -87.60 56.86
CA ASN A 20 -55.02 -87.30 57.45
C ASN A 20 -56.08 -88.40 57.26
N VAL A 21 -56.01 -89.19 56.18
CA VAL A 21 -56.97 -90.30 55.93
C VAL A 21 -56.48 -91.58 56.61
N ARG A 22 -55.16 -91.79 56.61
CA ARG A 22 -54.50 -92.96 57.23
C ARG A 22 -54.75 -93.09 58.73
N GLY A 23 -54.94 -91.97 59.43
CA GLY A 23 -55.19 -91.93 60.87
C GLY A 23 -56.61 -92.33 61.31
N ARG A 24 -57.58 -92.45 60.38
CA ARG A 24 -58.97 -92.76 60.74
C ARG A 24 -59.16 -94.26 60.97
N THR A 25 -59.52 -94.64 62.19
CA THR A 25 -59.72 -96.05 62.62
C THR A 25 -60.82 -96.77 61.82
N THR A 26 -61.85 -96.05 61.39
CA THR A 26 -62.96 -96.58 60.57
C THR A 26 -62.55 -96.84 59.12
N PHE A 27 -61.60 -96.08 58.58
CA PHE A 27 -61.04 -96.27 57.24
C PHE A 27 -60.14 -97.50 57.20
N LYS A 28 -59.22 -97.62 58.17
CA LYS A 28 -58.31 -98.76 58.30
C LYS A 28 -59.06 -100.08 58.42
N ARG A 29 -60.12 -100.16 59.25
CA ARG A 29 -60.99 -101.35 59.32
C ARG A 29 -61.64 -101.73 57.99
N ARG A 30 -62.12 -100.76 57.22
CA ARG A 30 -62.74 -101.02 55.91
C ARG A 30 -61.71 -101.49 54.89
N GLN A 31 -60.54 -100.87 54.87
CA GLN A 31 -59.41 -101.28 54.04
C GLN A 31 -58.94 -102.70 54.37
N ASP A 32 -58.87 -103.05 55.66
CA ASP A 32 -58.48 -104.39 56.13
C ASP A 32 -59.53 -105.47 55.79
N ALA A 33 -60.81 -105.09 55.75
CA ALA A 33 -61.93 -105.98 55.40
C ALA A 33 -62.16 -106.13 53.87
N ALA A 34 -61.58 -105.26 53.05
CA ALA A 34 -61.74 -105.30 51.59
C ALA A 34 -61.02 -106.52 50.98
N ARG A 35 -61.77 -107.37 50.30
CA ARG A 35 -61.26 -108.60 49.66
C ARG A 35 -61.13 -108.50 48.13
N SER A 36 -61.47 -107.34 47.55
CA SER A 36 -61.43 -107.09 46.11
C SER A 36 -60.91 -105.68 45.81
N PHE A 37 -60.43 -105.47 44.58
CA PHE A 37 -59.97 -104.17 44.10
C PHE A 37 -61.07 -103.10 44.19
N GLU A 38 -62.28 -103.44 43.76
CA GLU A 38 -63.48 -102.59 43.90
C GLU A 38 -63.72 -102.24 45.38
N GLY A 39 -63.62 -103.23 46.27
CA GLY A 39 -63.77 -103.02 47.71
C GLY A 39 -62.72 -102.08 48.30
N VAL A 40 -61.47 -102.13 47.82
CA VAL A 40 -60.39 -101.20 48.24
C VAL A 40 -60.66 -99.78 47.73
N LEU A 41 -61.15 -99.61 46.50
CA LEU A 41 -61.52 -98.29 45.96
C LEU A 41 -62.73 -97.69 46.70
N SER A 42 -63.72 -98.51 47.07
CA SER A 42 -64.90 -98.12 47.84
C SER A 42 -64.61 -97.86 49.34
N CYS A 43 -63.41 -98.17 49.84
CA CYS A 43 -63.02 -97.83 51.23
C CYS A 43 -62.85 -96.33 51.45
N SER A 44 -62.73 -95.56 50.37
CA SER A 44 -62.82 -94.11 50.41
C SER A 44 -64.18 -93.72 50.99
N ASP A 45 -64.19 -93.20 52.23
CA ASP A 45 -65.37 -92.50 52.74
C ASP A 45 -65.79 -91.45 51.69
N PRO A 46 -67.07 -91.34 51.32
CA PRO A 46 -67.50 -90.24 50.48
C PRO A 46 -67.02 -88.97 51.17
N VAL A 47 -66.20 -88.19 50.45
CA VAL A 47 -65.64 -86.97 51.01
C VAL A 47 -66.82 -86.16 51.50
N PRO A 48 -66.86 -85.79 52.80
CA PRO A 48 -67.99 -85.06 53.35
C PRO A 48 -68.30 -83.86 52.44
N ALA A 49 -69.57 -83.69 52.06
CA ALA A 49 -69.96 -82.70 51.05
C ALA A 49 -69.55 -81.27 51.45
N ASP A 50 -69.51 -81.00 52.76
CA ASP A 50 -68.95 -79.83 53.43
C ASP A 50 -67.45 -79.66 53.19
N ALA A 51 -66.65 -80.72 53.28
CA ALA A 51 -65.20 -80.66 53.02
C ALA A 51 -64.87 -80.41 51.53
N LEU A 52 -65.64 -80.97 50.58
CA LEU A 52 -65.50 -80.66 49.15
C LEU A 52 -65.91 -79.22 48.82
N THR A 53 -66.93 -78.71 49.50
CA THR A 53 -67.38 -77.32 49.33
C THR A 53 -66.32 -76.35 49.83
N GLU A 54 -65.68 -76.65 50.95
CA GLU A 54 -64.59 -75.86 51.51
C GLU A 54 -63.35 -75.85 50.61
N VAL A 55 -62.90 -77.02 50.12
CA VAL A 55 -61.77 -77.10 49.18
C VAL A 55 -62.08 -76.36 47.87
N ARG A 56 -63.31 -76.42 47.36
CA ARG A 56 -63.71 -75.62 46.18
C ARG A 56 -63.66 -74.12 46.46
N ARG A 57 -64.07 -73.69 47.66
CA ARG A 57 -64.01 -72.29 48.09
C ARG A 57 -62.57 -71.81 48.21
N GLU A 58 -61.69 -72.61 48.83
CA GLU A 58 -60.26 -72.32 48.94
C GLU A 58 -59.57 -72.29 47.57
N LEU A 59 -59.88 -73.24 46.68
CA LEU A 59 -59.36 -73.25 45.31
C LEU A 59 -59.83 -72.01 44.53
N ALA A 60 -61.10 -71.64 44.64
CA ALA A 60 -61.63 -70.42 44.02
C ALA A 60 -60.96 -69.16 44.59
N ALA A 61 -60.71 -69.12 45.90
CA ALA A 61 -59.98 -68.02 46.53
C ALA A 61 -58.52 -67.97 46.05
N ALA A 62 -57.82 -69.10 46.02
CA ALA A 62 -56.44 -69.20 45.53
C ALA A 62 -56.33 -68.78 44.05
N GLN A 63 -57.30 -69.18 43.22
CA GLN A 63 -57.38 -68.75 41.82
C GLN A 63 -57.61 -67.24 41.70
N ALA A 64 -58.49 -66.68 42.52
CA ALA A 64 -58.71 -65.22 42.55
C ALA A 64 -57.45 -64.47 43.01
N PHE A 65 -56.73 -65.00 44.00
CA PHE A 65 -55.44 -64.43 44.43
C PHE A 65 -54.38 -64.51 43.33
N LEU A 66 -54.27 -65.64 42.62
CA LEU A 66 -53.34 -65.79 41.50
C LEU A 66 -53.65 -64.78 40.39
N ASN A 67 -54.92 -64.68 39.96
CA ASN A 67 -55.33 -63.72 38.94
C ASN A 67 -55.07 -62.27 39.38
N SER A 68 -55.29 -61.96 40.66
CA SER A 68 -54.98 -60.64 41.25
C SER A 68 -53.47 -60.36 41.26
N ALA A 69 -52.64 -61.36 41.60
CA ALA A 69 -51.19 -61.24 41.57
C ALA A 69 -50.63 -61.09 40.15
N GLU A 70 -51.19 -61.81 39.18
CA GLU A 70 -50.86 -61.66 37.75
C GLU A 70 -51.26 -60.28 37.22
N ALA A 71 -52.45 -59.78 37.59
CA ALA A 71 -52.86 -58.42 37.26
C ALA A 71 -51.90 -57.38 37.87
N SER A 72 -51.53 -57.54 39.14
CA SER A 72 -50.53 -56.67 39.79
C SER A 72 -49.17 -56.72 39.10
N ARG A 73 -48.71 -57.91 38.72
CA ARG A 73 -47.47 -58.12 37.96
C ARG A 73 -47.50 -57.36 36.63
N THR A 74 -48.57 -57.49 35.84
CA THR A 74 -48.67 -56.77 34.55
C THR A 74 -48.69 -55.25 34.73
N VAL A 75 -49.34 -54.74 35.78
CA VAL A 75 -49.30 -53.31 36.11
C VAL A 75 -47.87 -52.85 36.44
N MET A 76 -47.13 -53.63 37.24
CA MET A 76 -45.73 -53.31 37.56
C MET A 76 -44.81 -53.40 36.34
N GLU A 77 -44.99 -54.40 35.48
CA GLU A 77 -44.22 -54.54 34.24
C GLU A 77 -44.46 -53.35 33.31
N ASN A 78 -45.73 -52.96 33.08
CA ASN A 78 -46.07 -51.79 32.27
C ASN A 78 -45.47 -50.50 32.85
N LYS A 79 -45.50 -50.34 34.18
CA LYS A 79 -44.88 -49.21 34.85
C LYS A 79 -43.36 -49.19 34.65
N LEU A 80 -42.70 -50.35 34.81
CA LEU A 80 -41.27 -50.48 34.61
C LEU A 80 -40.85 -50.14 33.17
N PHE A 81 -41.59 -50.63 32.17
CA PHE A 81 -41.33 -50.28 30.76
C PHE A 81 -41.48 -48.78 30.50
N SER A 82 -42.52 -48.16 31.07
CA SER A 82 -42.71 -46.70 30.96
C SER A 82 -41.57 -45.92 31.61
N GLU A 83 -41.14 -46.31 32.81
CA GLU A 83 -40.01 -45.69 33.50
C GLU A 83 -38.67 -45.88 32.76
N GLN A 84 -38.44 -47.07 32.19
CA GLN A 84 -37.25 -47.32 31.35
C GLN A 84 -37.25 -46.44 30.09
N GLY A 85 -38.40 -46.28 29.44
CA GLY A 85 -38.54 -45.37 28.30
C GLY A 85 -38.30 -43.91 28.68
N ALA A 86 -38.86 -43.45 29.81
CA ALA A 86 -38.63 -42.11 30.32
C ALA A 86 -37.14 -41.86 30.66
N ARG A 87 -36.46 -42.87 31.25
CA ARG A 87 -35.03 -42.80 31.55
C ARG A 87 -34.18 -42.73 30.29
N ALA A 88 -34.43 -43.58 29.29
CA ALA A 88 -33.70 -43.54 28.02
C ALA A 88 -33.86 -42.18 27.31
N ASN A 89 -35.07 -41.61 27.36
CA ASN A 89 -35.32 -40.26 26.84
C ASN A 89 -34.52 -39.20 27.62
N ALA A 90 -34.52 -39.27 28.95
CA ALA A 90 -33.74 -38.34 29.79
C ALA A 90 -32.23 -38.45 29.54
N GLU A 91 -31.70 -39.66 29.38
CA GLU A 91 -30.29 -39.91 29.06
C GLU A 91 -29.90 -39.29 27.70
N THR A 92 -30.79 -39.39 26.70
CA THR A 92 -30.60 -38.74 25.39
C THR A 92 -30.54 -37.21 25.52
N TRP A 93 -31.43 -36.61 26.31
CA TRP A 93 -31.40 -35.17 26.56
C TRP A 93 -30.11 -34.73 27.28
N VAL A 94 -29.64 -35.50 28.26
CA VAL A 94 -28.38 -35.22 28.97
C VAL A 94 -27.19 -35.28 28.02
N GLN A 95 -27.16 -36.24 27.10
CA GLN A 95 -26.12 -36.33 26.07
C GLN A 95 -26.15 -35.13 25.13
N GLN A 96 -27.34 -34.73 24.67
CA GLN A 96 -27.52 -33.55 23.81
C GLN A 96 -27.06 -32.27 24.50
N ILE A 97 -27.51 -32.03 25.73
CA ILE A 97 -27.11 -30.85 26.52
C ILE A 97 -25.58 -30.82 26.74
N SER A 98 -24.97 -31.99 26.94
CA SER A 98 -23.52 -32.08 27.09
C SER A 98 -22.78 -31.72 25.79
N ALA A 99 -23.26 -32.20 24.65
CA ALA A 99 -22.71 -31.86 23.34
C ALA A 99 -22.86 -30.35 23.04
N ASP A 100 -24.03 -29.78 23.32
CA ASP A 100 -24.31 -28.35 23.10
C ASP A 100 -23.44 -27.47 24.01
N ARG A 101 -23.26 -27.87 25.28
CA ARG A 101 -22.35 -27.19 26.21
C ARG A 101 -20.91 -27.20 25.68
N ASP A 102 -20.44 -28.33 25.18
CA ASP A 102 -19.07 -28.47 24.68
C ASP A 102 -18.86 -27.66 23.38
N ALA A 103 -19.87 -27.61 22.51
CA ALA A 103 -19.89 -26.73 21.33
C ALA A 103 -19.86 -25.25 21.74
N ALA A 104 -20.73 -24.83 22.66
CA ALA A 104 -20.76 -23.46 23.19
C ALA A 104 -19.42 -23.07 23.83
N HIS A 105 -18.75 -24.00 24.53
CA HIS A 105 -17.45 -23.74 25.12
C HIS A 105 -16.35 -23.51 24.07
N LYS A 106 -16.41 -24.19 22.92
CA LYS A 106 -15.49 -23.94 21.79
C LYS A 106 -15.74 -22.57 21.18
N GLU A 107 -17.00 -22.19 20.97
CA GLU A 107 -17.36 -20.85 20.47
C GLU A 107 -16.88 -19.74 21.41
N VAL A 108 -17.06 -19.90 22.73
CA VAL A 108 -16.55 -18.93 23.72
C VAL A 108 -15.03 -18.77 23.62
N LYS A 109 -14.27 -19.84 23.38
CA LYS A 109 -12.82 -19.75 23.18
C LYS A 109 -12.47 -18.98 21.91
N LEU A 110 -13.18 -19.24 20.81
CA LEU A 110 -12.99 -18.54 19.54
C LEU A 110 -13.29 -17.05 19.69
N VAL A 111 -14.43 -16.69 20.29
CA VAL A 111 -14.81 -15.30 20.55
C VAL A 111 -13.76 -14.58 21.40
N LYS A 112 -13.25 -15.21 22.47
CA LYS A 112 -12.18 -14.63 23.30
C LYS A 112 -10.89 -14.39 22.51
N SER A 113 -10.49 -15.33 21.65
CA SER A 113 -9.30 -15.13 20.80
C SER A 113 -9.49 -13.95 19.83
N ARG A 114 -10.68 -13.82 19.23
CA ARG A 114 -11.01 -12.71 18.34
C ARG A 114 -11.04 -11.38 19.07
N GLU A 115 -11.60 -11.33 20.28
CA GLU A 115 -11.58 -10.16 21.16
C GLU A 115 -10.14 -9.70 21.44
N THR A 116 -9.24 -10.63 21.78
CA THR A 116 -7.82 -10.26 22.00
C THR A 116 -7.16 -9.71 20.74
N SER A 117 -7.43 -10.28 19.57
CA SER A 117 -6.91 -9.78 18.28
C SER A 117 -7.43 -8.37 17.95
N LEU A 118 -8.73 -8.14 18.13
CA LEU A 118 -9.32 -6.82 17.90
C LEU A 118 -8.76 -5.76 18.87
N ASN A 119 -8.53 -6.12 20.14
CA ASN A 119 -7.91 -5.20 21.10
C ASN A 119 -6.48 -4.80 20.71
N VAL A 120 -5.72 -5.70 20.11
CA VAL A 120 -4.39 -5.39 19.53
C VAL A 120 -4.54 -4.41 18.37
N GLN A 121 -5.42 -4.69 17.40
CA GLN A 121 -5.66 -3.80 16.24
C GLN A 121 -6.14 -2.40 16.67
N ILE A 122 -7.03 -2.31 17.66
CA ILE A 122 -7.47 -1.03 18.23
C ILE A 122 -6.29 -0.25 18.81
N SER A 123 -5.37 -0.92 19.49
CA SER A 123 -4.19 -0.30 20.08
C SER A 123 -3.21 0.19 19.01
N GLU A 124 -3.01 -0.59 17.93
CA GLU A 124 -2.21 -0.19 16.78
C GLU A 124 -2.82 1.03 16.07
N MET A 125 -4.13 1.00 15.81
CA MET A 125 -4.84 2.11 15.18
C MET A 125 -4.74 3.39 16.02
N LYS A 126 -4.81 3.27 17.35
CA LYS A 126 -4.61 4.39 18.28
C LYS A 126 -3.21 4.97 18.17
N ALA A 127 -2.19 4.14 18.00
CA ALA A 127 -0.82 4.61 17.78
C ALA A 127 -0.67 5.33 16.43
N VAL A 128 -1.29 4.81 15.36
CA VAL A 128 -1.32 5.45 14.03
C VAL A 128 -2.00 6.81 14.09
N ILE A 129 -3.17 6.90 14.74
CA ILE A 129 -3.89 8.17 14.92
C ILE A 129 -3.01 9.20 15.65
N LYS A 130 -2.32 8.79 16.72
CA LYS A 130 -1.41 9.68 17.45
C LYS A 130 -0.25 10.16 16.57
N SER A 131 0.37 9.26 15.80
CA SER A 131 1.44 9.61 14.85
C SER A 131 0.97 10.63 13.80
N HIS A 132 -0.22 10.42 13.23
CA HIS A 132 -0.81 11.38 12.28
C HIS A 132 -1.10 12.74 12.92
N GLN A 133 -1.61 12.77 14.15
CA GLN A 133 -1.82 14.04 14.88
C GLN A 133 -0.50 14.82 15.03
N GLU A 134 0.60 14.14 15.38
CA GLU A 134 1.92 14.77 15.47
C GLU A 134 2.43 15.25 14.10
N MET A 135 2.21 14.47 13.04
CA MET A 135 2.55 14.87 11.66
C MET A 135 1.81 16.14 11.24
N TYR A 136 0.48 16.18 11.43
CA TYR A 136 -0.33 17.35 11.12
C TYR A 136 0.12 18.58 11.92
N GLY A 137 0.43 18.42 13.21
CA GLY A 137 0.96 19.50 14.03
C GLY A 137 2.30 20.05 13.49
N ARG A 138 3.21 19.18 13.02
CA ARG A 138 4.46 19.62 12.39
C ARG A 138 4.21 20.35 11.07
N SER A 139 3.31 19.85 10.23
CA SER A 139 2.97 20.48 8.95
C SER A 139 2.34 21.85 9.14
N GLU A 140 1.41 21.99 10.09
CA GLU A 140 0.80 23.27 10.44
C GLU A 140 1.86 24.29 10.89
N ASN A 141 2.78 23.89 11.76
CA ASN A 141 3.86 24.77 12.22
C ASN A 141 4.75 25.26 11.07
N ARG A 142 5.07 24.40 10.09
CA ARG A 142 5.85 24.79 8.89
C ARG A 142 5.06 25.76 8.03
N PHE A 143 3.78 25.52 7.82
CA PHE A 143 2.91 26.41 7.05
C PHE A 143 2.85 27.81 7.68
N GLN A 144 2.65 27.89 9.01
CA GLN A 144 2.64 29.15 9.75
C GLN A 144 4.00 29.88 9.68
N MET A 145 5.12 29.15 9.74
CA MET A 145 6.45 29.74 9.52
C MET A 145 6.59 30.32 8.10
N GLY A 146 6.12 29.59 7.08
CA GLY A 146 6.13 30.06 5.69
C GLY A 146 5.30 31.33 5.51
N LEU A 147 4.11 31.40 6.12
CA LEU A 147 3.28 32.61 6.10
C LEU A 147 4.00 33.82 6.71
N ARG A 148 4.64 33.65 7.88
CA ARG A 148 5.41 34.73 8.52
C ARG A 148 6.60 35.17 7.67
N SER A 149 7.32 34.22 7.06
CA SER A 149 8.44 34.52 6.16
C SER A 149 7.98 35.32 4.94
N ASN A 150 6.88 34.92 4.32
CA ASN A 150 6.31 35.62 3.17
C ASN A 150 5.84 37.03 3.54
N GLU A 151 5.29 37.22 4.74
CA GLU A 151 4.91 38.54 5.23
C GLU A 151 6.15 39.46 5.36
N ILE A 152 7.27 38.94 5.88
CA ILE A 152 8.54 39.69 5.98
C ILE A 152 9.06 40.04 4.59
N LEU A 153 9.18 39.05 3.70
CA LEU A 153 9.66 39.26 2.33
C LEU A 153 8.81 40.28 1.57
N THR A 154 7.49 40.25 1.75
CA THR A 154 6.58 41.23 1.13
C THR A 154 6.91 42.65 1.60
N LYS A 155 7.20 42.84 2.89
CA LYS A 155 7.60 44.15 3.44
C LYS A 155 8.94 44.61 2.86
N GLU A 156 9.93 43.71 2.78
CA GLU A 156 11.26 44.01 2.21
C GLU A 156 11.19 44.37 0.72
N VAL A 157 10.44 43.60 -0.08
CA VAL A 157 10.24 43.88 -1.50
C VAL A 157 9.57 45.24 -1.71
N ASN A 158 8.53 45.55 -0.93
CA ASN A 158 7.85 46.84 -1.01
C ASN A 158 8.77 48.00 -0.59
N HIS A 159 9.62 47.77 0.40
CA HIS A 159 10.62 48.75 0.83
C HIS A 159 11.65 49.02 -0.27
N GLY A 160 12.28 47.97 -0.81
CA GLY A 160 13.26 48.10 -1.91
C GLY A 160 12.64 48.69 -3.18
N HIS A 161 11.39 48.35 -3.50
CA HIS A 161 10.66 48.98 -4.60
C HIS A 161 10.48 50.50 -4.37
N SER A 162 10.17 50.92 -3.14
CA SER A 162 10.05 52.33 -2.79
C SER A 162 11.39 53.08 -2.92
N GLU A 163 12.49 52.47 -2.45
CA GLU A 163 13.84 53.03 -2.62
C GLU A 163 14.22 53.16 -4.09
N TYR A 164 13.93 52.13 -4.89
CA TYR A 164 14.18 52.14 -6.33
C TYR A 164 13.42 53.27 -7.05
N LEU A 165 12.15 53.49 -6.71
CA LEU A 165 11.36 54.59 -7.26
C LEU A 165 11.97 55.96 -6.93
N VAL A 166 12.45 56.15 -5.70
CA VAL A 166 13.17 57.38 -5.31
C VAL A 166 14.44 57.55 -6.16
N GLY A 167 15.24 56.48 -6.32
CA GLY A 167 16.44 56.50 -7.15
C GLY A 167 16.17 56.84 -8.63
N ILE A 168 15.09 56.30 -9.23
CA ILE A 168 14.67 56.69 -10.59
C ILE A 168 14.38 58.19 -10.67
N GLN A 169 13.70 58.75 -9.67
CA GLN A 169 13.36 60.17 -9.66
C GLN A 169 14.62 61.06 -9.59
N GLU A 170 15.61 60.67 -8.78
CA GLU A 170 16.90 61.35 -8.71
C GLU A 170 17.68 61.24 -10.01
N PHE A 171 17.75 60.04 -10.61
CA PHE A 171 18.39 59.82 -11.90
C PHE A 171 17.75 60.66 -13.00
N LYS A 172 16.41 60.69 -13.05
CA LYS A 172 15.65 61.51 -14.00
C LYS A 172 16.00 63.00 -13.85
N LYS A 173 16.07 63.51 -12.62
CA LYS A 173 16.46 64.89 -12.33
C LYS A 173 17.91 65.17 -12.76
N SER A 174 18.82 64.24 -12.50
CA SER A 174 20.21 64.32 -12.94
C SER A 174 20.31 64.39 -14.47
N HIS A 175 19.61 63.50 -15.16
CA HIS A 175 19.54 63.49 -16.63
C HIS A 175 18.97 64.80 -17.21
N GLU A 176 17.90 65.34 -16.64
CA GLU A 176 17.35 66.64 -17.04
C GLU A 176 18.37 67.79 -16.85
N ASN A 177 19.12 67.79 -15.75
CA ASN A 177 20.16 68.78 -15.49
C ASN A 177 21.31 68.66 -16.51
N LEU A 178 21.72 67.43 -16.80
CA LEU A 178 22.79 67.14 -17.75
C LEU A 178 22.38 67.53 -19.18
N HIS A 179 21.13 67.26 -19.56
CA HIS A 179 20.54 67.72 -20.82
C HIS A 179 20.53 69.26 -20.94
N LYS A 180 20.15 69.98 -19.87
CA LYS A 180 20.21 71.46 -19.85
C LYS A 180 21.63 71.97 -20.05
N LEU A 181 22.63 71.36 -19.42
CA LEU A 181 24.03 71.73 -19.56
C LEU A 181 24.53 71.51 -20.99
N PHE A 182 24.22 70.37 -21.61
CA PHE A 182 24.54 70.13 -23.02
C PHE A 182 23.82 71.10 -23.96
N SER A 183 22.55 71.43 -23.69
CA SER A 183 21.81 72.41 -24.49
C SER A 183 22.45 73.81 -24.45
N GLN A 184 23.07 74.19 -23.33
CA GLN A 184 23.81 75.46 -23.21
C GLN A 184 25.22 75.38 -23.80
N SER A 185 25.81 74.18 -23.78
CA SER A 185 27.16 73.91 -24.27
C SER A 185 27.19 73.61 -25.77
N ASP A 186 26.03 73.53 -26.45
CA ASP A 186 25.98 73.45 -27.90
C ASP A 186 26.69 74.69 -28.43
N PRO A 187 27.93 74.54 -28.95
CA PRO A 187 28.73 75.68 -29.30
C PRO A 187 28.03 76.33 -30.48
N LYS A 188 27.33 77.45 -30.20
CA LYS A 188 26.68 78.32 -31.18
C LYS A 188 27.51 78.25 -32.43
N GLU A 189 27.01 77.61 -33.50
CA GLU A 189 27.86 77.12 -34.58
C GLU A 189 28.70 78.27 -35.14
N THR A 190 29.91 78.40 -34.62
CA THR A 190 30.78 79.50 -34.97
C THR A 190 31.24 79.27 -36.39
N THR A 191 31.52 80.35 -37.12
CA THR A 191 32.11 80.25 -38.46
C THR A 191 33.33 79.31 -38.49
N LEU A 192 34.08 79.22 -37.38
CA LEU A 192 35.22 78.32 -37.23
C LEU A 192 34.82 76.84 -37.11
N THR A 193 33.85 76.49 -36.27
CA THR A 193 33.41 75.10 -36.08
C THR A 193 32.73 74.55 -37.35
N SER A 194 31.96 75.38 -38.07
CA SER A 194 31.40 75.01 -39.37
C SER A 194 32.49 74.74 -40.43
N LYS A 195 33.52 75.61 -40.49
CA LYS A 195 34.70 75.41 -41.37
C LYS A 195 35.47 74.14 -41.03
N LEU A 196 35.64 73.82 -39.75
CA LEU A 196 36.31 72.58 -39.32
C LEU A 196 35.50 71.34 -39.72
N ARG A 197 34.17 71.31 -39.52
CA ARG A 197 33.32 70.19 -39.98
C ARG A 197 33.40 70.00 -41.50
N LYS A 198 33.38 71.09 -42.27
CA LYS A 198 33.51 71.03 -43.73
C LYS A 198 34.87 70.47 -44.16
N ARG A 199 35.97 70.94 -43.54
CA ARG A 199 37.31 70.40 -43.79
C ARG A 199 37.40 68.92 -43.42
N ASN A 200 36.82 68.51 -42.30
CA ASN A 200 36.88 67.12 -41.87
C ASN A 200 36.11 66.20 -42.84
N ARG A 201 34.94 66.63 -43.34
CA ARG A 201 34.22 65.93 -44.43
C ARG A 201 35.08 65.81 -45.70
N ASP A 202 35.73 66.90 -46.11
CA ASP A 202 36.60 66.89 -47.30
C ASP A 202 37.80 65.95 -47.13
N LEU A 203 38.42 65.96 -45.94
CA LEU A 203 39.51 65.04 -45.59
C LEU A 203 39.04 63.58 -45.64
N VAL A 204 37.89 63.25 -45.05
CA VAL A 204 37.31 61.90 -45.13
C VAL A 204 37.08 61.48 -46.58
N HIS A 205 36.55 62.37 -47.43
CA HIS A 205 36.41 62.08 -48.86
C HIS A 205 37.76 61.88 -49.56
N ARG A 206 38.76 62.67 -49.20
CA ARG A 206 40.10 62.59 -49.78
C ARG A 206 40.82 61.31 -49.36
N VAL A 207 40.71 60.89 -48.10
CA VAL A 207 41.19 59.60 -47.60
C VAL A 207 40.53 58.47 -48.38
N LYS A 208 39.20 58.49 -48.53
CA LYS A 208 38.47 57.47 -49.31
C LYS A 208 38.91 57.39 -50.78
N ARG A 209 39.21 58.54 -51.41
CA ARG A 209 39.77 58.57 -52.78
C ARG A 209 41.18 57.97 -52.82
N LEU A 210 42.02 58.28 -51.83
CA LEU A 210 43.38 57.75 -51.72
C LEU A 210 43.37 56.25 -51.46
N GLU A 211 42.52 55.75 -50.57
CA GLU A 211 42.33 54.32 -50.33
C GLU A 211 41.94 53.62 -51.63
N LYS A 212 40.96 54.15 -52.38
CA LYS A 212 40.56 53.58 -53.67
C LYS A 212 41.70 53.58 -54.70
N ALA A 213 42.46 54.67 -54.77
CA ALA A 213 43.63 54.75 -55.64
C ALA A 213 44.72 53.76 -55.22
N ASN A 214 44.92 53.58 -53.91
CA ASN A 214 45.88 52.64 -53.37
C ASN A 214 45.45 51.19 -53.64
N SER A 215 44.18 50.84 -53.43
CA SER A 215 43.64 49.54 -53.80
C SER A 215 43.76 49.26 -55.30
N ALA A 216 43.50 50.26 -56.16
CA ALA A 216 43.68 50.12 -57.61
C ALA A 216 45.15 49.99 -58.02
N ARG A 217 46.07 50.63 -57.30
CA ARG A 217 47.52 50.46 -57.50
C ARG A 217 47.97 49.07 -57.04
N SER A 218 47.53 48.66 -55.85
CA SER A 218 47.80 47.34 -55.28
C SER A 218 47.27 46.21 -56.15
N SER A 219 46.10 46.37 -56.77
CA SER A 219 45.54 45.35 -57.69
C SER A 219 46.23 45.30 -59.06
N ARG A 220 46.87 46.39 -59.51
CA ARG A 220 47.71 46.42 -60.71
C ARG A 220 49.11 45.86 -60.43
N LEU A 221 49.62 46.10 -59.23
CA LEU A 221 50.81 45.46 -58.69
C LEU A 221 50.40 44.08 -58.14
N ARG A 222 49.97 43.17 -59.01
CA ARG A 222 49.85 41.76 -58.62
C ARG A 222 51.24 41.28 -58.28
N LEU A 223 51.56 41.28 -56.99
CA LEU A 223 52.83 40.78 -56.47
C LEU A 223 53.01 39.30 -56.85
N GLU A 224 51.93 38.56 -57.10
CA GLU A 224 51.99 37.19 -57.60
C GLU A 224 52.46 37.07 -59.06
N ASP A 225 52.31 38.13 -59.87
CA ASP A 225 52.73 38.17 -61.28
C ASP A 225 54.12 38.81 -61.45
N MET A 226 54.67 39.41 -60.37
CA MET A 226 56.05 39.89 -60.36
C MET A 226 56.99 38.73 -60.10
N ASP A 227 58.04 38.64 -60.93
CA ASP A 227 59.13 37.69 -60.72
C ASP A 227 59.67 37.82 -59.28
N PRO A 228 59.66 36.74 -58.47
CA PRO A 228 60.16 36.79 -57.10
C PRO A 228 61.62 37.26 -57.01
N GLU A 229 62.42 37.07 -58.07
CA GLU A 229 63.80 37.56 -58.12
C GLU A 229 63.85 39.09 -58.34
N ALA A 230 62.96 39.65 -59.17
CA ALA A 230 62.76 41.09 -59.34
C ALA A 230 62.19 41.79 -58.09
N LEU A 231 61.31 41.11 -57.33
CA LEU A 231 60.81 41.60 -56.04
C LEU A 231 61.92 41.62 -54.98
N VAL A 232 62.76 40.59 -54.93
CA VAL A 232 63.93 40.54 -54.05
C VAL A 232 64.92 41.65 -54.41
N LEU A 233 65.16 41.91 -55.70
CA LEU A 233 66.03 42.99 -56.20
C LEU A 233 65.52 44.40 -55.84
N MET A 234 64.22 44.69 -56.03
CA MET A 234 63.65 45.99 -55.63
C MET A 234 63.74 46.24 -54.12
N ILE A 235 63.56 45.19 -53.32
CA ILE A 235 63.71 45.24 -51.86
C ILE A 235 65.19 45.33 -51.46
N GLU A 236 66.11 44.66 -52.18
CA GLU A 236 67.56 44.73 -51.97
C GLU A 236 68.16 46.08 -52.36
N GLU A 237 67.59 46.79 -53.35
CA GLU A 237 68.14 48.07 -53.83
C GLU A 237 67.65 49.29 -53.00
N THR A 238 66.48 49.19 -52.35
CA THR A 238 65.94 50.28 -51.51
C THR A 238 66.19 50.11 -50.00
N LEU A 239 66.55 48.90 -49.55
CA LEU A 239 66.92 48.64 -48.16
C LEU A 239 68.36 48.14 -48.10
N ALA A 240 69.26 49.00 -47.61
CA ALA A 240 70.63 48.61 -47.26
C ALA A 240 70.60 47.30 -46.43
N PRO A 241 71.39 46.28 -46.78
CA PRO A 241 71.14 44.91 -46.34
C PRO A 241 71.59 44.70 -44.89
N ASP A 242 70.66 44.86 -43.95
CA ASP A 242 70.80 44.23 -42.63
C ASP A 242 70.29 42.79 -42.71
N SER A 243 71.22 41.83 -42.58
CA SER A 243 70.94 40.38 -42.60
C SER A 243 69.91 39.95 -41.56
N GLN A 244 69.69 40.77 -40.52
CA GLN A 244 68.71 40.53 -39.47
C GLN A 244 67.28 40.70 -39.98
N ILE A 245 66.98 41.77 -40.73
CA ILE A 245 65.64 42.08 -41.25
C ILE A 245 65.17 40.99 -42.22
N ARG A 246 66.10 40.44 -43.04
CA ARG A 246 65.81 39.34 -43.96
C ARG A 246 65.44 38.05 -43.23
N ARG A 247 66.08 37.73 -42.10
CA ARG A 247 65.70 36.57 -41.26
C ARG A 247 64.36 36.79 -40.57
N THR A 248 64.09 38.02 -40.10
CA THR A 248 62.84 38.36 -39.42
C THR A 248 61.63 38.33 -40.36
N MET A 249 61.72 38.89 -41.57
CA MET A 249 60.61 38.80 -42.54
C MET A 249 60.34 37.36 -42.97
N LYS A 250 61.38 36.54 -43.15
CA LYS A 250 61.22 35.11 -43.48
C LYS A 250 60.57 34.32 -42.33
N ALA A 251 60.79 34.73 -41.08
CA ALA A 251 60.11 34.16 -39.91
C ALA A 251 58.65 34.61 -39.82
N VAL A 252 58.36 35.91 -40.02
CA VAL A 252 56.98 36.45 -39.97
C VAL A 252 56.09 35.87 -41.07
N TYR A 253 56.61 35.72 -42.29
CA TYR A 253 55.87 35.10 -43.40
C TYR A 253 55.59 33.60 -43.16
N LYS A 254 56.44 32.94 -42.36
CA LYS A 254 56.26 31.54 -41.96
C LYS A 254 55.27 31.38 -40.81
N ILE A 255 55.20 32.36 -39.90
CA ILE A 255 54.24 32.40 -38.79
C ILE A 255 52.81 32.70 -39.28
N GLY A 256 52.65 33.56 -40.30
CA GLY A 256 51.33 33.93 -40.84
C GLY A 256 50.63 32.84 -41.67
N LEU A 257 51.34 31.78 -42.09
CA LEU A 257 50.74 30.68 -42.87
C LEU A 257 50.33 29.46 -42.02
N GLU A 258 50.86 29.32 -40.81
CA GLU A 258 50.60 28.16 -39.94
C GLU A 258 49.49 28.39 -38.89
N ASP A 259 49.10 29.63 -38.61
CA ASP A 259 48.11 29.99 -37.56
C ASP A 259 46.70 30.30 -38.11
N GLY A 260 46.39 29.79 -39.32
CA GLY A 260 45.10 29.95 -39.98
C GLY A 260 44.04 28.90 -39.63
N ARG A 261 44.25 28.11 -38.57
CA ARG A 261 43.31 27.07 -38.14
C ARG A 261 42.98 27.22 -36.66
N ASP A 262 41.69 27.44 -36.42
CA ASP A 262 41.00 27.36 -35.13
C ASP A 262 40.97 28.63 -34.26
N HIS A 263 40.65 29.77 -34.87
CA HIS A 263 39.83 30.75 -34.16
C HIS A 263 38.36 30.40 -34.41
N ASP A 264 37.84 29.46 -33.62
CA ASP A 264 36.41 29.32 -33.45
C ASP A 264 35.85 30.70 -33.09
N THR A 265 34.88 31.15 -33.88
CA THR A 265 34.23 32.44 -33.66
C THR A 265 33.52 32.39 -32.30
N PRO A 266 33.38 33.48 -31.54
CA PRO A 266 32.57 33.50 -30.31
C PRO A 266 31.13 32.95 -30.52
N ALA A 267 30.62 33.00 -31.76
CA ALA A 267 29.37 32.38 -32.16
C ALA A 267 29.37 30.83 -32.07
N ASP A 268 30.49 30.19 -32.38
CA ASP A 268 30.65 28.73 -32.34
C ASP A 268 30.75 28.20 -30.90
N ASP A 269 31.39 28.98 -30.02
CA ASP A 269 31.41 28.68 -28.59
C ASP A 269 30.04 28.87 -27.94
N ILE A 270 29.27 29.88 -28.37
CA ILE A 270 27.88 30.06 -27.96
C ILE A 270 27.00 28.91 -28.48
N ALA A 271 27.22 28.43 -29.70
CA ALA A 271 26.50 27.29 -30.25
C ALA A 271 26.81 25.99 -29.46
N ARG A 272 28.08 25.73 -29.14
CA ARG A 272 28.49 24.61 -28.29
C ARG A 272 27.93 24.70 -26.87
N ALA A 273 27.90 25.89 -26.28
CA ALA A 273 27.33 26.08 -24.94
C ALA A 273 25.82 25.79 -24.92
N LYS A 274 25.09 26.20 -25.97
CA LYS A 274 23.66 25.90 -26.13
C LYS A 274 23.38 24.40 -26.27
N ILE A 275 24.22 23.69 -27.03
CA ILE A 275 24.11 22.23 -27.19
C ILE A 275 24.31 21.51 -25.85
N ARG A 276 25.36 21.86 -25.09
CA ARG A 276 25.60 21.27 -23.76
C ARG A 276 24.46 21.54 -22.77
N PHE A 277 23.85 22.72 -22.83
CA PHE A 277 22.68 23.03 -21.99
C PHE A 277 21.44 22.19 -22.35
N ALA A 278 21.22 21.94 -23.64
CA ALA A 278 20.13 21.07 -24.10
C ALA A 278 20.36 19.61 -23.67
N GLU A 279 21.59 19.11 -23.76
CA GLU A 279 21.97 17.77 -23.29
C GLU A 279 21.76 17.60 -21.78
N VAL A 280 22.16 18.58 -20.97
CA VAL A 280 21.95 18.54 -19.51
C VAL A 280 20.46 18.55 -19.15
N ARG A 281 19.63 19.29 -19.89
CA ARG A 281 18.17 19.29 -19.69
C ARG A 281 17.55 17.93 -20.06
N ALA A 282 17.94 17.37 -21.20
CA ALA A 282 17.47 16.05 -21.64
C ALA A 282 17.87 14.93 -20.67
N GLU A 283 19.10 14.96 -20.16
CA GLU A 283 19.59 13.98 -19.19
C GLU A 283 18.85 14.08 -17.84
N LYS A 284 18.53 15.30 -17.38
CA LYS A 284 17.69 15.49 -16.18
C LYS A 284 16.26 14.99 -16.37
N GLN A 285 15.66 15.26 -17.53
CA GLN A 285 14.33 14.75 -17.89
C GLN A 285 14.31 13.23 -17.86
N ARG A 286 15.31 12.59 -18.51
CA ARG A 286 15.48 11.13 -18.52
C ARG A 286 15.58 10.55 -17.12
N LYS A 287 16.34 11.19 -16.23
CA LYS A 287 16.45 10.76 -14.81
C LYS A 287 15.15 10.95 -14.02
N ALA A 288 14.40 12.01 -14.29
CA ALA A 288 13.09 12.21 -13.66
C ALA A 288 12.08 11.15 -14.13
N GLU A 289 12.10 10.81 -15.42
CA GLU A 289 11.29 9.73 -16.00
C GLU A 289 11.70 8.35 -15.45
N GLU A 290 13.00 8.06 -15.32
CA GLU A 290 13.49 6.85 -14.68
C GLU A 290 13.08 6.77 -13.20
N ALA A 291 13.13 7.87 -12.46
CA ALA A 291 12.71 7.92 -11.05
C ALA A 291 11.18 7.72 -10.92
N ALA A 292 10.39 8.33 -11.80
CA ALA A 292 8.95 8.12 -11.86
C ALA A 292 8.60 6.66 -12.22
N ALA A 293 9.29 6.09 -13.21
CA ALA A 293 9.11 4.69 -13.59
C ALA A 293 9.50 3.74 -12.45
N ALA A 294 10.58 4.00 -11.73
CA ALA A 294 11.00 3.21 -10.56
C ALA A 294 9.98 3.30 -9.42
N ALA A 295 9.37 4.47 -9.20
CA ALA A 295 8.30 4.62 -8.20
C ALA A 295 7.03 3.83 -8.59
N VAL A 296 6.67 3.82 -9.87
CA VAL A 296 5.55 3.03 -10.40
C VAL A 296 5.84 1.52 -10.30
N PHE A 297 7.06 1.09 -10.64
CA PHE A 297 7.45 -0.32 -10.58
C PHE A 297 7.57 -0.84 -9.14
N GLY A 298 8.07 -0.01 -8.21
CA GLY A 298 8.10 -0.32 -6.78
C GLY A 298 6.70 -0.51 -6.19
N ASN A 299 5.73 0.29 -6.62
CA ASN A 299 4.32 0.13 -6.22
C ASN A 299 3.68 -1.13 -6.82
N PHE A 300 4.08 -1.54 -8.03
CA PHE A 300 3.58 -2.76 -8.67
C PHE A 300 4.11 -4.05 -8.02
N LEU A 301 5.38 -4.07 -7.62
CA LEU A 301 5.99 -5.23 -6.93
C LEU A 301 5.56 -5.35 -5.46
N PHE A 302 5.17 -4.25 -4.80
CA PHE A 302 4.68 -4.29 -3.41
C PHE A 302 3.20 -4.68 -3.29
N CYS A 303 2.46 -4.74 -4.41
CA CYS A 303 1.08 -5.25 -4.47
C CYS A 303 0.99 -6.67 -5.09
N GLY A 304 2.10 -7.41 -5.07
CA GLY A 304 2.17 -8.77 -5.62
C GLY A 304 1.49 -9.81 -4.76
N ASP A 305 0.16 -9.78 -4.70
CA ASP A 305 -0.71 -10.95 -4.59
C ASP A 305 -2.01 -10.59 -5.34
N LEU A 306 -2.19 -11.18 -6.52
CA LEU A 306 -3.39 -10.98 -7.34
C LEU A 306 -4.54 -11.75 -6.68
N PRO A 307 -5.65 -11.10 -6.27
CA PRO A 307 -6.74 -11.81 -5.61
C PRO A 307 -7.49 -12.67 -6.63
N THR A 308 -7.46 -13.99 -6.44
CA THR A 308 -8.18 -14.97 -7.29
C THR A 308 -9.65 -15.13 -6.93
N THR A 309 -10.18 -14.41 -5.93
CA THR A 309 -11.57 -14.55 -5.47
C THR A 309 -12.22 -13.19 -5.21
N ALA A 310 -13.52 -13.10 -5.50
CA ALA A 310 -14.31 -11.87 -5.51
C ALA A 310 -14.61 -11.25 -4.13
N GLU A 311 -14.06 -11.80 -3.03
CA GLU A 311 -14.27 -11.30 -1.66
C GLU A 311 -13.15 -10.39 -1.14
N GLU A 312 -12.04 -10.21 -1.88
CA GLU A 312 -10.88 -9.40 -1.42
C GLU A 312 -10.87 -7.94 -1.95
N THR A 313 -11.91 -7.52 -2.67
CA THR A 313 -11.98 -6.17 -3.26
C THR A 313 -12.18 -5.03 -2.25
N GLU A 314 -12.58 -5.31 -1.01
CA GLU A 314 -12.73 -4.24 0.01
C GLU A 314 -11.42 -3.87 0.72
N GLY A 315 -10.38 -4.72 0.66
CA GLY A 315 -9.06 -4.44 1.26
C GLY A 315 -8.17 -3.51 0.42
N PHE A 316 -8.32 -3.54 -0.91
CA PHE A 316 -7.49 -2.76 -1.84
C PHE A 316 -7.72 -1.25 -1.78
N SER A 317 -8.90 -0.80 -1.32
CA SER A 317 -9.24 0.62 -1.17
C SER A 317 -8.39 1.33 -0.09
N SER A 318 -7.93 0.58 0.92
CA SER A 318 -7.10 1.11 2.03
C SER A 318 -5.67 1.44 1.61
N CYS A 319 -5.08 0.65 0.71
CA CYS A 319 -3.70 0.85 0.23
C CYS A 319 -3.56 2.10 -0.67
N LEU A 320 -4.60 2.45 -1.43
CA LEU A 320 -4.61 3.64 -2.28
C LEU A 320 -4.63 4.95 -1.48
N SER A 321 -5.24 4.95 -0.28
CA SER A 321 -5.31 6.14 0.58
C SER A 321 -3.95 6.54 1.17
N SER A 322 -3.09 5.56 1.50
CA SER A 322 -1.75 5.83 2.06
C SER A 322 -0.73 6.34 1.04
N ASN A 323 -0.93 6.07 -0.25
CA ASN A 323 -0.05 6.57 -1.33
C ASN A 323 -0.32 8.03 -1.70
N SER A 324 -1.54 8.54 -1.46
CA SER A 324 -1.90 9.94 -1.72
C SER A 324 -0.99 10.94 -0.97
N GLY A 325 -0.55 10.60 0.25
CA GLY A 325 0.35 11.45 1.03
C GLY A 325 1.78 11.54 0.47
N ARG A 326 2.29 10.45 -0.15
CA ARG A 326 3.60 10.46 -0.81
C ARG A 326 3.53 11.19 -2.15
N GLU A 327 2.45 11.01 -2.90
CA GLU A 327 2.21 11.71 -4.17
C GLU A 327 2.09 13.23 -3.95
N ILE A 328 1.36 13.67 -2.92
CA ILE A 328 1.26 15.09 -2.57
C ILE A 328 2.62 15.65 -2.13
N SER A 329 3.41 14.91 -1.35
CA SER A 329 4.75 15.36 -0.93
C SER A 329 5.73 15.47 -2.11
N ALA A 330 5.65 14.56 -3.08
CA ALA A 330 6.49 14.60 -4.28
C ALA A 330 6.09 15.75 -5.21
N VAL A 331 4.78 15.99 -5.37
CA VAL A 331 4.26 17.12 -6.16
C VAL A 331 4.67 18.45 -5.53
N ILE A 332 4.60 18.60 -4.20
CA ILE A 332 5.04 19.81 -3.49
C ILE A 332 6.54 20.05 -3.70
N GLN A 333 7.39 19.02 -3.61
CA GLN A 333 8.82 19.17 -3.89
C GLN A 333 9.11 19.60 -5.33
N VAL A 334 8.38 19.05 -6.31
CA VAL A 334 8.54 19.44 -7.73
C VAL A 334 8.08 20.88 -7.95
N VAL A 335 6.97 21.31 -7.32
CA VAL A 335 6.49 22.69 -7.43
C VAL A 335 7.48 23.68 -6.80
N ASP A 336 7.99 23.39 -5.61
CA ASP A 336 8.99 24.25 -4.95
C ASP A 336 10.27 24.36 -5.79
N GLN A 337 10.70 23.25 -6.40
CA GLN A 337 11.88 23.23 -7.29
C GLN A 337 11.65 24.07 -8.56
N VAL A 338 10.49 23.94 -9.20
CA VAL A 338 10.14 24.70 -10.41
C VAL A 338 10.05 26.20 -10.12
N VAL A 339 9.50 26.59 -8.98
CA VAL A 339 9.43 28.00 -8.56
C VAL A 339 10.82 28.60 -8.36
N VAL A 340 11.73 27.86 -7.70
CA VAL A 340 13.12 28.30 -7.51
C VAL A 340 13.86 28.42 -8.85
N GLU A 341 13.70 27.45 -9.75
CA GLU A 341 14.37 27.48 -11.06
C GLU A 341 13.81 28.58 -11.98
N GLN A 342 12.52 28.89 -11.90
CA GLN A 342 11.92 30.01 -12.64
C GLN A 342 12.42 31.37 -12.14
N ALA A 343 12.65 31.51 -10.84
CA ALA A 343 13.27 32.70 -10.26
C ALA A 343 14.72 32.89 -10.74
N ILE A 344 15.53 31.81 -10.76
CA ILE A 344 16.91 31.83 -11.26
C ILE A 344 16.95 32.21 -12.75
N PHE A 345 16.03 31.67 -13.55
CA PHE A 345 15.95 31.96 -14.99
C PHE A 345 15.57 33.43 -15.27
N GLN A 346 14.59 33.98 -14.54
CA GLN A 346 14.22 35.39 -14.62
C GLN A 346 15.40 36.30 -14.26
N GLN A 347 16.18 35.93 -13.24
CA GLN A 347 17.35 36.70 -12.82
C GLN A 347 18.49 36.66 -13.84
N ALA A 348 18.71 35.51 -14.50
CA ALA A 348 19.70 35.39 -15.58
C ALA A 348 19.32 36.25 -16.82
N ILE A 349 18.04 36.27 -17.21
CA ILE A 349 17.57 37.14 -18.29
C ILE A 349 17.78 38.62 -17.94
N PHE A 350 17.50 39.00 -16.70
CA PHE A 350 17.69 40.37 -16.24
C PHE A 350 19.16 40.80 -16.31
N GLN A 351 20.08 39.97 -15.81
CA GLN A 351 21.52 40.24 -15.88
C GLN A 351 22.03 40.34 -17.32
N GLN A 352 21.52 39.51 -18.23
CA GLN A 352 21.89 39.54 -19.64
C GLN A 352 21.36 40.79 -20.37
N ALA A 353 20.16 41.25 -19.99
CA ALA A 353 19.60 42.50 -20.51
C ALA A 353 20.37 43.73 -20.01
N GLU A 354 20.82 43.74 -18.74
CA GLU A 354 21.70 44.79 -18.22
C GLU A 354 23.06 44.81 -18.94
N TYR A 355 23.70 43.65 -19.09
CA TYR A 355 24.99 43.54 -19.78
C TYR A 355 24.92 44.05 -21.23
N SER A 356 23.83 43.76 -21.92
CA SER A 356 23.62 44.22 -23.31
C SER A 356 23.43 45.73 -23.42
N ARG A 357 22.86 46.38 -22.39
CA ARG A 357 22.70 47.84 -22.34
C ARG A 357 23.99 48.59 -22.00
N THR A 358 24.92 47.96 -21.28
CA THR A 358 26.20 48.60 -20.93
C THR A 358 27.26 48.50 -22.03
N CYS A 359 27.08 47.60 -23.00
CA CYS A 359 28.03 47.37 -24.10
C CYS A 359 27.60 47.92 -25.47
N SER A 360 26.41 48.53 -25.59
CA SER A 360 25.98 49.32 -26.75
C SER A 360 26.06 50.80 -26.45
#